data_AF-L9W2Q4-F1
#
_entry.id   AF-L9W2Q4-F1
#
_cell.length_a   1.000
_cell.length_b   1.000
_cell.length_c   1.000
_cell.angle_alpha   90.00
_cell.angle_beta   90.00
_cell.angle_gamma   90.00
#
_symmetry.space_group_name_H-M   'P 1'
#
loop_
_entity.id
_entity.type
_entity.pdbx_description
1 polymer ?
#
loop_
_entity_poly.entity_id
_entity_poly.type
_entity_poly.pdbx_seq_one_letter_code
_entity_poly.pdbx_strand_id
1 'polypeptide(L)'
;MNQYIGVVDRIVDGEHVVILLEEDGELVDQHVAPRSELEDVDESDILLVVIKDDELLVAQQLPKRPGESMRESRNRRSASGLAEDLS
;
A
#
# COMPACT_ATOMS: atom_id res chain seq x y z
N MET A 1 -10.33 -15.25 5.00
CA MET A 1 -8.92 -14.84 5.16
C MET A 1 -8.51 -14.31 3.81
N ASN A 2 -8.23 -13.03 3.76
CA ASN A 2 -7.98 -12.29 2.53
C ASN A 2 -6.60 -11.66 2.62
N GLN A 3 -5.93 -11.53 1.49
CA GLN A 3 -4.56 -11.04 1.40
C GLN A 3 -4.53 -9.76 0.58
N TYR A 4 -3.84 -8.75 1.10
CA TYR A 4 -3.78 -7.42 0.52
C TYR A 4 -2.35 -6.89 0.48
N ILE A 5 -2.12 -5.88 -0.34
CA ILE A 5 -0.98 -4.97 -0.16
C ILE A 5 -1.44 -3.86 0.76
N GLY A 6 -0.77 -3.71 1.91
CA GLY A 6 -0.97 -2.62 2.84
C GLY A 6 0.00 -1.47 2.60
N VAL A 7 -0.44 -0.24 2.79
CA VAL A 7 0.44 0.93 2.93
C VAL A 7 0.15 1.58 4.27
N VAL A 8 1.18 1.80 5.08
CA VAL A 8 1.05 2.58 6.31
C VAL A 8 0.80 4.03 5.94
N ASP A 9 -0.43 4.52 6.14
CA ASP A 9 -0.80 5.90 5.80
C ASP A 9 -0.38 6.88 6.89
N ARG A 10 -0.67 6.54 8.15
CA ARG A 10 -0.31 7.37 9.31
C ARG A 10 -0.21 6.58 10.60
N ILE A 11 0.52 7.11 11.56
CA ILE A 11 0.55 6.61 12.94
C ILE A 11 -0.10 7.66 13.86
N VAL A 12 -1.24 7.33 14.46
CA VAL A 12 -2.05 8.23 15.29
C VAL A 12 -1.66 8.09 16.75
N ASP A 13 -1.27 9.21 17.36
CA ASP A 13 -0.89 9.34 18.78
C ASP A 13 0.21 8.36 19.25
N GLY A 14 0.92 7.72 18.31
CA GLY A 14 1.86 6.64 18.60
C GLY A 14 1.20 5.32 19.02
N GLU A 15 -0.13 5.24 19.01
CA GLU A 15 -0.89 4.09 19.52
C GLU A 15 -1.59 3.29 18.43
N HIS A 16 -1.98 3.92 17.32
CA HIS A 16 -2.75 3.27 16.26
C HIS A 16 -2.07 3.45 14.90
N VAL A 17 -1.95 2.37 14.15
CA VAL A 17 -1.42 2.38 12.78
C VAL A 17 -2.58 2.24 11.83
N VAL A 18 -2.67 3.18 10.90
CA VAL A 18 -3.66 3.16 9.83
C VAL A 18 -3.03 2.55 8.59
N ILE A 19 -3.63 1.49 8.08
CA ILE A 19 -3.17 0.74 6.91
C ILE A 19 -4.21 0.87 5.81
N LEU A 20 -3.81 1.37 4.66
CA LEU A 20 -4.62 1.36 3.43
C LEU A 20 -4.44 0.02 2.73
N LEU A 21 -5.54 -0.68 2.46
CA LEU A 21 -5.53 -1.99 1.83
C LEU A 21 -5.80 -1.86 0.34
N GLU A 22 -4.88 -2.39 -0.45
CA GLU A 22 -4.94 -2.39 -1.89
C GLU A 22 -5.11 -3.81 -2.44
N GLU A 23 -5.97 -3.94 -3.46
CA GLU A 23 -6.11 -5.13 -4.31
C GLU A 23 -5.93 -4.68 -5.77
N ASP A 24 -5.09 -5.38 -6.54
CA ASP A 24 -4.73 -5.02 -7.93
C ASP A 24 -4.25 -3.55 -8.15
N GLY A 25 -3.75 -2.95 -7.06
CA GLY A 25 -3.27 -1.57 -7.03
C GLY A 25 -4.38 -0.52 -6.99
N GLU A 26 -5.58 -0.91 -6.55
CA GLU A 26 -6.69 -0.04 -6.20
C GLU A 26 -6.94 -0.10 -4.69
N LEU A 27 -7.22 1.04 -4.07
CA LEU A 27 -7.60 1.11 -2.66
C LEU A 27 -8.98 0.48 -2.48
N VAL A 28 -9.06 -0.60 -1.71
CA VAL A 28 -10.31 -1.32 -1.47
C VAL A 28 -10.87 -1.07 -0.08
N ASP A 29 -10.01 -0.82 0.92
CA ASP A 29 -10.44 -0.62 2.30
C ASP A 29 -9.33 0.01 3.17
N GLN A 30 -9.64 0.26 4.44
CA GLN A 30 -8.73 0.72 5.48
C GLN A 30 -8.82 -0.19 6.70
N HIS A 31 -7.67 -0.53 7.27
CA HIS A 31 -7.58 -1.28 8.52
C HIS A 31 -6.82 -0.47 9.58
N VAL A 32 -7.27 -0.57 10.83
CA VAL A 32 -6.63 0.08 11.98
C VAL A 32 -6.16 -1.00 12.94
N ALA A 33 -4.86 -1.03 13.20
CA ALA A 33 -4.24 -1.97 14.13
C ALA A 33 -3.51 -1.21 15.25
N PRO A 34 -3.40 -1.78 16.45
CA PRO A 34 -2.61 -1.18 17.52
C PRO A 34 -1.13 -1.17 17.15
N ARG A 35 -0.41 -0.11 17.54
CA ARG A 35 1.01 0.07 17.25
C ARG A 35 1.89 -1.03 17.85
N SER A 36 1.41 -1.71 18.89
CA SER A 36 2.07 -2.88 19.49
C SER A 36 2.12 -4.12 18.59
N GLU A 37 1.24 -4.22 17.58
CA GLU A 37 1.28 -5.31 16.60
C GLU A 37 2.23 -5.01 15.43
N LEU A 38 2.66 -3.74 15.30
CA LEU A 38 3.44 -3.21 14.19
C LEU A 38 4.57 -2.34 14.72
N GLU A 39 5.41 -2.93 15.59
CA GLU A 39 6.41 -2.19 16.36
C GLU A 39 7.49 -1.50 15.51
N ASP A 40 7.76 -2.01 14.32
CA ASP A 40 8.90 -1.59 13.48
C ASP A 40 8.47 -0.89 12.17
N VAL A 41 7.19 -0.54 12.02
CA VAL A 41 6.72 0.14 10.81
C VAL A 41 6.73 1.66 10.97
N ASP A 42 7.04 2.33 9.86
CA ASP A 42 6.98 3.78 9.66
C ASP A 42 5.92 4.15 8.62
N GLU A 43 5.54 5.43 8.56
CA GLU A 43 4.65 5.92 7.52
C GLU A 43 5.23 5.69 6.12
N SER A 44 4.35 5.40 5.15
CA SER A 44 4.66 4.97 3.77
C SER A 44 5.26 3.57 3.62
N ASP A 45 5.46 2.81 4.72
CA ASP A 45 5.88 1.42 4.61
C ASP A 45 4.85 0.57 3.87
N ILE A 46 5.38 -0.39 3.10
CA ILE A 46 4.58 -1.30 2.29
C ILE A 46 4.57 -2.65 2.97
N LEU A 47 3.37 -3.19 3.17
CA LEU A 47 3.13 -4.42 3.90
C LEU A 47 2.45 -5.44 3.00
N LEU A 48 2.76 -6.72 3.19
CA LEU A 48 1.86 -7.81 2.85
C LEU A 48 0.98 -8.09 4.06
N VAL A 49 -0.33 -7.94 3.88
CA VAL A 49 -1.31 -7.99 4.96
C VAL A 49 -2.24 -9.18 4.77
N VAL A 50 -2.54 -9.88 5.86
CA VAL A 50 -3.57 -10.91 5.91
C VAL A 50 -4.62 -10.52 6.95
N ILE A 51 -5.88 -10.47 6.52
CA ILE A 51 -7.02 -10.18 7.40
C ILE A 51 -7.97 -11.36 7.43
N LYS A 52 -8.50 -11.67 8.62
CA LYS A 52 -9.56 -12.65 8.82
C LYS A 52 -10.51 -12.12 9.90
N ASP A 53 -11.80 -12.12 9.60
CA ASP A 53 -12.84 -11.67 10.53
C ASP A 53 -12.53 -10.25 11.08
N ASP A 54 -12.09 -9.36 10.20
CA ASP A 54 -11.66 -7.98 10.47
C ASP A 54 -10.42 -7.82 11.39
N GLU A 55 -9.73 -8.92 11.72
CA GLU A 55 -8.49 -8.92 12.51
C GLU A 55 -7.25 -9.09 11.64
N LEU A 56 -6.18 -8.34 11.98
CA LEU A 56 -4.86 -8.48 11.38
C LEU A 56 -4.18 -9.77 11.86
N LEU A 57 -3.97 -10.72 10.96
CA LEU A 57 -3.27 -11.97 11.29
C LEU A 57 -1.78 -11.92 10.98
N VAL A 58 -1.43 -11.25 9.89
CA VAL A 58 -0.05 -11.15 9.41
C VAL A 58 0.17 -9.77 8.82
N ALA A 59 1.30 -9.16 9.18
CA ALA A 59 1.89 -8.03 8.50
C ALA A 59 3.36 -8.32 8.24
N GLN A 60 3.76 -8.32 6.97
CA GLN A 60 5.17 -8.49 6.57
C GLN A 60 5.60 -7.27 5.76
N GLN A 61 6.62 -6.56 6.22
CA GLN A 61 7.18 -5.44 5.48
C GLN A 61 7.82 -5.92 4.17
N LEU A 62 7.53 -5.21 3.09
CA LEU A 62 8.07 -5.41 1.77
C LEU A 62 8.98 -4.23 1.42
N PRO A 63 10.12 -4.47 0.74
CA PRO A 63 11.03 -3.39 0.35
C PRO A 63 10.44 -2.46 -0.72
N LYS A 64 9.40 -2.89 -1.44
CA LYS A 64 8.70 -2.12 -2.48
C LYS A 64 7.37 -2.77 -2.83
N ARG A 65 6.47 -2.03 -3.50
CA ARG A 65 5.18 -2.56 -3.95
C ARG A 65 5.37 -3.63 -5.03
N PRO A 66 4.72 -4.79 -4.91
CA PRO A 66 4.66 -5.75 -6.01
C PRO A 66 4.01 -5.13 -7.25
N GLY A 67 4.58 -5.37 -8.44
CA GLY A 67 4.02 -4.90 -9.71
C GLY A 67 4.31 -3.43 -10.09
N GLU A 68 4.91 -2.62 -9.21
CA GLU A 68 5.20 -1.20 -9.48
C GLU A 68 6.14 -0.98 -10.68
N SER A 69 7.11 -1.88 -10.90
CA SER A 69 8.05 -1.80 -12.02
C SER A 69 7.37 -1.79 -13.40
N MET A 70 6.17 -2.36 -13.51
CA MET A 70 5.38 -2.30 -14.76
C MET A 70 4.59 -1.00 -14.91
N ARG A 71 4.12 -0.38 -13.81
CA ARG A 71 3.33 0.87 -13.85
C ARG A 71 4.21 2.06 -14.22
N GLU A 72 5.43 2.18 -13.67
CA GLU A 72 6.37 3.24 -14.07
C GLU A 72 6.74 3.18 -15.57
N SER A 73 6.89 1.97 -16.10
CA SER A 73 7.20 1.72 -17.52
C SER A 73 6.01 2.00 -18.45
N ARG A 74 4.77 1.96 -17.94
CA ARG A 74 3.56 2.31 -18.69
C ARG A 74 3.30 3.81 -18.65
N ASN A 75 3.49 4.45 -17.49
CA ASN A 75 3.31 5.89 -17.30
C ASN A 75 4.29 6.72 -18.15
N ARG A 76 5.56 6.30 -18.25
CA ARG A 76 6.55 6.97 -19.13
C ARG A 76 6.20 6.94 -20.61
N ARG A 77 5.51 5.90 -21.09
CA ARG A 77 5.09 5.79 -22.50
C ARG A 77 3.86 6.64 -22.83
N SER A 78 2.98 6.87 -21.86
CA SER A 78 1.80 7.73 -22.05
C SER A 78 2.13 9.22 -22.07
N ALA A 79 3.14 9.65 -21.28
CA ALA A 79 3.53 11.06 -21.22
C ALA A 79 4.28 11.55 -22.46
N SER A 80 4.89 10.67 -23.25
CA SER A 80 5.65 11.05 -24.46
C SER A 80 4.79 11.22 -25.72
N GLY A 81 3.48 10.94 -25.67
CA GLY A 81 2.58 11.01 -26.83
C GLY A 81 1.78 12.31 -26.97
N LEU A 82 1.88 13.24 -26.02
CA LEU A 82 1.08 14.48 -26.00
C LEU A 82 1.84 15.72 -26.49
N ALA A 83 3.05 15.55 -27.04
CA ALA A 83 3.89 16.67 -27.47
C ALA A 83 3.88 16.96 -28.98
N GLU A 84 3.18 16.16 -29.81
CA GLU A 84 3.28 16.26 -31.28
C GLU A 84 2.06 16.87 -31.99
N ASP A 85 0.99 17.26 -31.30
CA ASP A 85 -0.26 17.76 -31.93
C ASP A 85 -0.48 19.30 -31.77
N LEU A 86 0.59 20.10 -31.77
CA LEU A 86 0.50 21.58 -31.71
C LEU A 86 1.44 22.30 -32.70
N SER A 87 1.67 21.75 -33.89
CA SER A 87 2.33 22.49 -34.99
C SER A 87 1.47 22.58 -36.24
#